data_AF-X1P178-F1
#
_entry.id   AF-X1P178-F1
#
_cell.length_a   1.000
_cell.length_b   1.000
_cell.length_c   1.000
_cell.angle_alpha   90.00
_cell.angle_beta   90.00
_cell.angle_gamma   90.00
#
_symmetry.space_group_name_H-M   'P 1'
#
loop_
_entity.id
_entity.type
_entity.pdbx_description
1 polymer ?
#
loop_
_entity_poly.entity_id
_entity_poly.type
_entity_poly.pdbx_seq_one_letter_code
_entity_poly.pdbx_strand_id
1 'polypeptide(L)'
;QVLDLYSCVVCGQCQDACPATASGKPLNPKKLIQDLRKHLLEVGPELLKTRDEAEASANNPTSMLPGEVITQDEIWACTTCRACDEVCPLYVEHIDKIIDLRRNLVLEQAAIPETAEQALRSIEAG
;
A
#
# COMPACT_ATOMS: atom_id res chain seq x y z
N GLN A 1 -3.33 9.89 -3.64
CA GLN A 1 -2.76 10.34 -4.93
C GLN A 1 -1.61 9.41 -5.33
N VAL A 2 -1.43 9.07 -6.62
CA VAL A 2 -0.48 8.04 -7.09
C VAL A 2 0.79 8.64 -7.73
N LEU A 3 0.73 9.89 -8.19
CA LEU A 3 1.83 10.54 -8.92
C LEU A 3 3.05 10.89 -8.04
N ASP A 4 2.86 11.10 -6.74
CA ASP A 4 3.95 11.35 -5.79
C ASP A 4 4.86 10.13 -5.58
N LEU A 5 4.42 8.93 -6.01
CA LEU A 5 5.28 7.76 -6.08
C LEU A 5 6.54 8.05 -6.90
N TYR A 6 6.50 8.90 -7.93
CA TYR A 6 7.66 9.29 -8.74
C TYR A 6 8.60 10.27 -8.04
N SER A 7 8.11 11.00 -7.04
CA SER A 7 8.89 12.02 -6.32
C SER A 7 9.95 11.42 -5.41
N CYS A 8 9.81 10.16 -4.97
CA CYS A 8 10.80 9.52 -4.10
C CYS A 8 12.20 9.46 -4.73
N VAL A 9 13.19 10.03 -4.05
CA VAL A 9 14.61 10.04 -4.45
C VAL A 9 15.45 8.93 -3.79
N VAL A 10 14.79 7.98 -3.11
CA VAL A 10 15.44 6.83 -2.46
C VAL A 10 16.45 7.23 -1.37
N CYS A 11 16.19 8.34 -0.66
CA CYS A 11 17.10 8.87 0.36
C CYS A 11 17.17 8.05 1.67
N GLY A 12 16.14 7.26 2.00
CA GLY A 12 16.16 6.40 3.19
C GLY A 12 15.50 6.97 4.45
N GLN A 13 15.28 8.28 4.54
CA GLN A 13 14.82 8.91 5.79
C GLN A 13 13.51 8.33 6.34
N CYS A 14 12.55 8.04 5.47
CA CYS A 14 11.29 7.43 5.88
C CYS A 14 11.46 6.02 6.48
N GLN A 15 12.43 5.24 5.98
CA GLN A 15 12.77 3.92 6.52
C GLN A 15 13.40 4.07 7.91
N ASP A 16 14.38 4.97 8.05
CA ASP A 16 15.14 5.13 9.29
C ASP A 16 14.29 5.70 10.44
N ALA A 17 13.32 6.56 10.11
CA ALA A 17 12.40 7.13 11.09
C ALA A 17 11.23 6.19 11.45
N CYS A 18 11.02 5.09 10.73
CA CYS A 18 9.84 4.25 10.92
C CYS A 18 9.99 3.34 12.14
N PRO A 19 9.11 3.44 13.16
CA PRO A 19 9.19 2.57 14.34
C PRO A 19 8.90 1.10 14.02
N ALA A 20 8.06 0.82 13.02
CA ALA A 20 7.80 -0.56 12.58
C ALA A 20 9.06 -1.20 12.02
N THR A 21 9.77 -0.49 11.13
CA THR A 21 11.07 -0.92 10.59
C THR A 21 12.10 -1.10 11.71
N ALA A 22 12.22 -0.11 12.62
CA ALA A 22 13.16 -0.17 13.74
C ALA A 22 12.90 -1.35 14.69
N SER A 23 11.64 -1.78 14.80
CA SER A 23 11.23 -2.93 15.63
C SER A 23 11.34 -4.28 14.91
N GLY A 24 11.88 -4.31 13.70
CA GLY A 24 12.02 -5.54 12.90
C GLY A 24 10.71 -6.09 12.34
N LYS A 25 9.63 -5.29 12.32
CA LYS A 25 8.39 -5.66 11.63
C LYS A 25 8.60 -5.65 10.11
N PRO A 26 7.76 -6.35 9.33
CA PRO A 26 7.98 -6.49 7.88
C PRO A 26 7.87 -5.18 7.11
N LEU A 27 7.21 -4.15 7.65
CA LEU A 27 7.06 -2.86 6.98
C LEU A 27 8.40 -2.12 6.86
N ASN A 28 8.74 -1.78 5.62
CA ASN A 28 9.71 -0.73 5.28
C ASN A 28 9.01 0.31 4.38
N PRO A 29 8.74 1.54 4.86
CA PRO A 29 7.96 2.52 4.10
C PRO A 29 8.66 2.97 2.81
N LYS A 30 10.00 3.04 2.78
CA LYS A 30 10.73 3.35 1.55
C LYS A 30 10.48 2.27 0.49
N LYS A 31 10.65 1.01 0.89
CA LYS A 31 10.45 -0.14 0.00
C LYS A 31 9.01 -0.19 -0.51
N LEU A 32 8.03 0.04 0.35
CA LEU A 32 6.61 0.13 -0.04
C LEU A 32 6.39 1.13 -1.18
N ILE A 33 6.95 2.34 -1.11
CA ILE A 33 6.83 3.33 -2.18
C ILE A 33 7.54 2.89 -3.47
N GLN A 34 8.70 2.24 -3.35
CA GLN A 34 9.44 1.74 -4.51
C GLN A 34 8.68 0.60 -5.21
N ASP A 35 8.10 -0.31 -4.44
CA ASP A 35 7.34 -1.44 -4.96
C ASP A 35 6.03 -0.97 -5.61
N LEU A 36 5.32 -0.02 -4.99
CA LEU A 36 4.14 0.63 -5.59
C LEU A 36 4.48 1.38 -6.89
N ARG A 37 5.60 2.11 -6.93
CA ARG A 37 6.06 2.79 -8.15
C ARG A 37 6.36 1.76 -9.25
N LYS A 38 7.08 0.69 -8.90
CA LYS A 38 7.44 -0.37 -9.84
C LYS A 38 6.19 -1.00 -10.43
N HIS A 39 5.24 -1.38 -9.59
CA HIS A 39 3.98 -1.95 -10.04
C HIS A 39 3.20 -0.98 -10.93
N LEU A 40 3.10 0.30 -10.56
CA LEU A 40 2.46 1.31 -11.40
C LEU A 40 3.08 1.39 -12.80
N LEU A 41 4.40 1.27 -12.91
CA LEU A 41 5.10 1.28 -14.21
C LEU A 41 4.88 -0.01 -15.00
N GLU A 42 4.71 -1.14 -14.32
CA GLU A 42 4.40 -2.43 -14.95
C GLU A 42 2.96 -2.46 -15.50
N VAL A 43 1.99 -1.94 -14.74
CA VAL A 43 0.57 -1.95 -15.14
C VAL A 43 0.14 -0.70 -15.93
N GLY A 44 0.89 0.40 -15.81
CA GLY A 44 0.55 1.69 -16.40
C GLY A 44 0.28 1.65 -17.92
N PRO A 45 1.10 0.98 -18.74
CA PRO A 45 0.84 0.85 -20.17
C PRO A 45 -0.49 0.16 -20.50
N GLU A 46 -0.89 -0.84 -19.72
CA GLU A 46 -2.18 -1.53 -19.92
C GLU A 46 -3.36 -0.63 -19.58
N LEU A 47 -3.24 0.21 -18.55
CA LEU A 47 -4.28 1.17 -18.15
C LEU A 47 -4.49 2.31 -19.14
N LEU A 48 -3.52 2.57 -20.03
CA LEU A 48 -3.58 3.64 -21.03
C LEU A 48 -4.11 3.17 -22.39
N LYS A 49 -4.36 1.87 -22.57
CA LYS A 49 -4.95 1.33 -23.79
C LYS A 49 -6.36 1.85 -23.99
N THR A 50 -6.74 2.09 -25.25
CA THR A 50 -8.11 2.49 -25.59
C THR A 50 -9.08 1.34 -25.31
N ARG A 51 -10.38 1.63 -25.16
CA ARG A 51 -11.41 0.59 -24.89
C ARG A 51 -11.39 -0.52 -25.95
N ASP A 52 -11.16 -0.17 -27.21
CA ASP A 52 -11.08 -1.12 -28.32
C ASP A 52 -9.83 -2.02 -28.26
N GLU A 53 -8.73 -1.53 -27.66
CA GLU A 53 -7.49 -2.29 -27.44
C GLU A 53 -7.52 -3.11 -26.13
N ALA A 54 -8.31 -2.68 -25.15
CA ALA A 54 -8.49 -3.35 -23.87
C ALA A 54 -9.33 -4.64 -23.99
N GLU A 55 -10.32 -4.67 -24.89
CA GLU A 55 -11.14 -5.86 -25.16
C GLU A 55 -10.32 -7.01 -25.78
N ALA A 56 -9.25 -6.70 -26.53
CA ALA A 56 -8.30 -7.70 -27.03
C ALA A 56 -7.33 -8.23 -25.95
N SER A 57 -7.21 -7.52 -24.82
CA SER A 57 -6.32 -7.81 -23.68
C SER A 57 -7.09 -8.33 -22.45
N ALA A 58 -8.33 -8.80 -22.62
CA ALA A 58 -9.21 -9.24 -21.54
C ALA A 58 -8.73 -10.48 -20.75
N ASN A 59 -7.59 -11.07 -21.13
CA ASN A 59 -6.99 -12.23 -20.46
C ASN A 59 -5.86 -11.87 -19.49
N ASN A 60 -5.53 -10.59 -19.32
CA ASN A 60 -4.54 -10.18 -18.32
C ASN A 60 -5.29 -9.49 -17.17
N PRO A 61 -5.57 -10.18 -16.06
CA PRO A 61 -6.06 -9.50 -14.87
C PRO A 61 -4.95 -8.53 -14.45
N THR A 62 -5.12 -7.24 -14.77
CA THR A 62 -4.25 -6.18 -14.24
C THR A 62 -4.22 -6.37 -12.73
N SER A 63 -3.10 -6.92 -12.25
CA SER A 63 -2.95 -7.53 -10.92
C SER A 63 -3.51 -6.61 -9.84
N MET A 64 -4.54 -7.11 -9.17
CA MET A 64 -5.25 -6.42 -8.09
C MET A 64 -4.39 -6.46 -6.84
N LEU A 65 -4.10 -5.29 -6.27
CA LEU A 65 -3.45 -5.18 -4.97
C LEU A 65 -4.48 -5.13 -3.86
N PRO A 66 -4.35 -5.91 -2.77
CA PRO A 66 -3.12 -6.22 -2.00
C PRO A 66 -2.85 -7.74 -1.82
N GLY A 67 -1.61 -8.10 -1.43
CA GLY A 67 -1.15 -9.50 -1.25
C GLY A 67 -0.04 -9.95 -2.22
N GLU A 68 0.05 -9.35 -3.41
CA GLU A 68 1.04 -9.70 -4.44
C GLU A 68 2.25 -8.74 -4.48
N VAL A 69 2.03 -7.41 -4.50
CA VAL A 69 3.13 -6.41 -4.48
C VAL A 69 3.47 -5.96 -3.07
N ILE A 70 2.45 -5.74 -2.24
CA ILE A 70 2.60 -5.42 -0.82
C ILE A 70 1.82 -6.46 -0.03
N THR A 71 2.50 -7.15 0.89
CA THR A 71 1.87 -8.20 1.70
C THR A 71 0.91 -7.61 2.74
N GLN A 72 -0.06 -8.41 3.17
CA GLN A 72 -1.00 -8.00 4.22
C GLN A 72 -0.27 -7.66 5.53
N ASP A 73 0.77 -8.42 5.90
CA ASP A 73 1.56 -8.16 7.09
C ASP A 73 2.33 -6.83 7.03
N GLU A 74 2.87 -6.45 5.87
CA GLU A 74 3.47 -5.12 5.66
C GLU A 74 2.44 -4.00 5.85
N ILE A 75 1.23 -4.18 5.31
CA ILE A 75 0.14 -3.20 5.40
C ILE A 75 -0.30 -3.01 6.86
N TRP A 76 -0.48 -4.10 7.62
CA TRP A 76 -0.94 -4.03 9.01
C TRP A 76 0.17 -3.71 10.01
N ALA A 77 1.44 -3.87 9.65
CA ALA A 77 2.57 -3.47 10.50
C ALA A 77 2.67 -1.95 10.72
N CYS A 78 2.08 -1.12 9.86
CA CYS A 78 2.04 0.33 10.03
C CYS A 78 1.25 0.74 11.28
N THR A 79 1.84 1.55 12.15
CA THR A 79 1.17 2.05 13.37
C THR A 79 0.52 3.41 13.18
N THR A 80 0.49 3.94 11.94
CA THR A 80 -0.05 5.28 11.62
C THR A 80 0.59 6.42 12.44
N CYS A 81 1.85 6.25 12.86
CA CYS A 81 2.59 7.25 13.64
C CYS A 81 3.08 8.47 12.83
N ARG A 82 3.01 8.42 11.50
CA ARG A 82 3.34 9.51 10.56
C ARG A 82 4.81 9.95 10.50
N ALA A 83 5.71 9.35 11.27
CA ALA A 83 7.16 9.66 11.26
C ALA A 83 7.78 9.64 9.84
N CYS A 84 7.36 8.71 8.97
CA CYS A 84 7.86 8.62 7.60
C CYS A 84 7.48 9.82 6.71
N ASP A 85 6.31 10.40 6.92
CA ASP A 85 5.82 11.55 6.14
C ASP A 85 6.48 12.84 6.63
N GLU A 86 6.68 12.97 7.95
CA GLU A 86 7.30 14.14 8.58
C GLU A 86 8.76 14.33 8.16
N VAL A 87 9.51 13.24 8.00
CA VAL A 87 10.91 13.29 7.59
C VAL A 87 11.10 13.29 6.08
N CYS A 88 10.05 13.11 5.27
CA CYS A 88 10.23 12.98 3.83
C CYS A 88 10.56 14.34 3.18
N PRO A 89 11.74 14.50 2.54
CA PRO A 89 12.12 15.78 1.94
C PRO A 89 11.34 16.13 0.67
N LEU A 90 10.58 15.17 0.13
CA LEU A 90 9.79 15.30 -1.10
C LEU A 90 8.29 15.18 -0.83
N TYR A 91 7.89 15.15 0.45
CA TYR A 91 6.48 15.09 0.86
C TYR A 91 5.70 13.91 0.22
N VAL A 92 6.35 12.75 0.09
CA VAL A 92 5.68 11.54 -0.37
C VAL A 92 4.73 11.06 0.72
N GLU A 93 3.47 10.84 0.36
CA GLU A 93 2.39 10.47 1.29
C GLU A 93 2.40 8.94 1.49
N HIS A 94 3.19 8.44 2.44
CA HIS A 94 3.31 6.99 2.68
C HIS A 94 2.09 6.45 3.42
N ILE A 95 1.64 7.18 4.45
CA ILE A 95 0.55 6.74 5.33
C ILE A 95 -0.76 6.64 4.55
N ASP A 96 -1.09 7.65 3.75
CA ASP A 96 -2.38 7.67 3.05
C ASP A 96 -2.52 6.50 2.08
N LYS A 97 -1.43 6.10 1.41
CA LYS A 97 -1.42 4.90 0.55
C LYS A 97 -1.62 3.62 1.35
N ILE A 98 -1.00 3.51 2.53
CA ILE A 98 -1.22 2.35 3.43
C ILE A 98 -2.68 2.30 3.90
N ILE A 99 -3.29 3.45 4.21
CA ILE A 99 -4.69 3.52 4.59
C ILE A 99 -5.60 3.08 3.44
N ASP A 100 -5.32 3.52 2.21
CA ASP A 100 -6.09 3.09 1.03
C ASP A 100 -5.95 1.59 0.78
N LEU A 101 -4.76 1.01 0.96
CA LEU A 101 -4.57 -0.45 0.90
C LEU A 101 -5.36 -1.19 1.98
N ARG A 102 -5.41 -0.68 3.22
CA ARG A 102 -6.23 -1.26 4.30
C ARG A 102 -7.71 -1.21 3.97
N ARG A 103 -8.19 -0.09 3.43
CA ARG A 103 -9.59 0.07 3.00
C ARG A 103 -9.92 -0.95 1.92
N ASN A 104 -9.05 -1.15 0.95
CA ASN A 104 -9.23 -2.16 -0.09
C ASN A 104 -9.30 -3.58 0.49
N LEU A 105 -8.36 -3.96 1.37
CA LEU A 105 -8.39 -5.27 2.06
C LEU A 105 -9.74 -5.53 2.75
N VAL A 106 -10.25 -4.55 3.49
CA VAL A 106 -11.47 -4.70 4.28
C VAL A 106 -12.72 -4.68 3.40
N LEU A 107 -12.83 -3.72 2.48
CA LEU A 107 -14.07 -3.47 1.73
C LEU A 107 -14.22 -4.35 0.50
N GLU A 108 -13.12 -4.73 -0.16
CA GLU A 108 -13.15 -5.49 -1.40
C GLU A 108 -12.76 -6.96 -1.21
N GLN A 109 -11.84 -7.25 -0.28
CA GLN A 109 -11.31 -8.61 -0.11
C GLN A 109 -11.81 -9.33 1.15
N ALA A 110 -12.63 -8.67 1.97
CA ALA A 110 -13.08 -9.17 3.27
C ALA A 110 -11.92 -9.68 4.17
N ALA A 111 -10.71 -9.14 3.97
CA ALA A 111 -9.50 -9.54 4.64
C ALA A 111 -9.21 -8.60 5.82
N ILE A 112 -9.75 -8.95 6.99
CA ILE A 112 -9.60 -8.19 8.24
C ILE A 112 -8.60 -8.94 9.14
N PRO A 113 -7.69 -8.26 9.85
CA PRO A 113 -6.82 -8.93 10.82
C PRO A 113 -7.65 -9.52 11.98
N GLU A 114 -7.30 -10.72 12.44
CA GLU A 114 -8.07 -11.48 13.45
C GLU A 114 -8.37 -10.67 14.71
N THR A 115 -7.41 -9.86 15.18
CA THR A 115 -7.59 -9.01 16.37
C THR A 115 -8.68 -7.95 16.18
N ALA A 116 -8.81 -7.39 14.98
CA ALA A 116 -9.86 -6.45 14.66
C ALA A 116 -11.21 -7.15 14.47
N GLU A 117 -11.23 -8.36 13.90
CA GLU A 117 -12.44 -9.16 13.76
C GLU A 117 -13.04 -9.51 15.14
N GLN A 118 -12.20 -9.94 16.08
CA GLN A 118 -12.63 -10.23 17.46
C GLN A 118 -13.22 -9.00 18.16
N ALA A 119 -12.64 -7.82 17.94
CA ALA A 119 -13.14 -6.57 18.48
C ALA A 119 -14.52 -6.21 17.89
N LEU A 120 -14.71 -6.37 16.57
CA LEU A 120 -16.00 -6.10 15.90
C LEU A 120 -17.10 -7.04 16.41
N ARG A 121 -16.82 -8.34 16.52
CA ARG A 121 -17.77 -9.31 17.08
C ARG A 121 -18.20 -8.97 18.51
N SER A 122 -17.29 -8.38 19.30
CA SER A 122 -17.60 -7.94 20.67
C SER A 122 -18.54 -6.73 20.72
N ILE A 123 -18.56 -5.90 19.67
CA ILE A 123 -19.46 -4.74 19.54
C ILE A 123 -20.85 -5.18 19.04
N GLU A 124 -20.93 -6.18 18.16
CA GLU A 124 -22.19 -6.74 17.67
C GLU A 124 -22.97 -7.55 18.72
N ALA A 125 -22.27 -8.08 19.73
CA ALA A 125 -22.84 -8.88 20.79
C ALA A 125 -23.36 -8.06 22.00
N GLY A 126 -23.22 -6.73 21.97
CA GLY A 126 -23.69 -5.80 23.01
C GLY A 126 -24.95 -5.05 22.61
#